data_AF-A0A2M8NI85-F1
#
_entry.id   AF-A0A2M8NI85-F1
#
_cell.length_a   1.000
_cell.length_b   1.000
_cell.length_c   1.000
_cell.angle_alpha   90.00
_cell.angle_beta   90.00
_cell.angle_gamma   90.00
#
_symmetry.space_group_name_H-M   'P 1'
#
loop_
_entity.id
_entity.type
_entity.pdbx_description
1 polymer ?
#
loop_
_entity_poly.entity_id
_entity_poly.type
_entity_poly.pdbx_seq_one_letter_code
_entity_poly.pdbx_strand_id
1 'polypeptide(L)'
;PPVNRVVGGVDSAMNYTWSPDSMTLAFNLYTRTASRIFASSVNVARPRPSELEQTPFSNYFAAWSPDGSGIAFVSTMQGYKQRLHLLDPDGVVHPLTDGGLIGNDFSPVWSPDGSRLAFLSDRDGADFDLFILDMADRTLRQITVNYYLDENPAWSPDGRRIALMSNRDGGFHIYVIDLETFKTRRVTFGRGIHNYPAWRTMG
;
A
#
# COMPACT_ATOMS: atom_id res chain seq x y z
N PRO A 1 -5.87 -17.50 28.90
CA PRO A 1 -6.15 -17.10 27.50
C PRO A 1 -4.87 -16.67 26.79
N PRO A 2 -4.54 -17.19 25.59
CA PRO A 2 -3.36 -16.71 24.90
C PRO A 2 -3.63 -15.28 24.45
N VAL A 3 -2.80 -14.36 24.93
CA VAL A 3 -2.81 -12.96 24.52
C VAL A 3 -2.31 -12.91 23.09
N ASN A 4 -3.17 -12.49 22.15
CA ASN A 4 -2.73 -12.14 20.80
C ASN A 4 -1.74 -10.98 20.93
N ARG A 5 -0.46 -11.30 20.82
CA ARG A 5 0.63 -10.32 20.88
C ARG A 5 0.73 -9.71 19.49
N VAL A 6 0.53 -8.39 19.39
CA VAL A 6 0.95 -7.63 18.20
C VAL A 6 2.47 -7.63 18.23
N VAL A 7 3.08 -8.59 17.54
CA VAL A 7 4.54 -8.65 17.39
C VAL A 7 4.89 -7.80 16.18
N GLY A 8 5.28 -6.55 16.42
CA GLY A 8 5.97 -5.73 15.43
C GLY A 8 7.41 -6.24 15.29
N GLY A 9 7.66 -7.00 14.24
CA GLY A 9 9.01 -7.22 13.71
C GLY A 9 9.40 -6.04 12.84
N VAL A 10 10.66 -5.64 12.96
CA VAL A 10 11.36 -4.64 12.15
C VAL A 10 10.99 -4.67 10.66
N ASP A 11 10.73 -3.50 10.09
CA ASP A 11 10.47 -3.18 8.68
C ASP A 11 9.26 -3.85 8.01
N SER A 12 8.09 -3.23 8.17
CA SER A 12 7.09 -3.02 7.11
C SER A 12 5.97 -2.15 7.69
N ALA A 13 5.44 -1.28 6.83
CA ALA A 13 4.54 -0.20 7.14
C ALA A 13 3.40 -0.54 8.10
N MET A 14 2.87 0.52 8.74
CA MET A 14 1.55 0.52 9.37
C MET A 14 0.58 -0.29 8.52
N ASN A 15 0.33 -1.54 8.91
CA ASN A 15 -0.66 -2.40 8.27
C ASN A 15 -2.04 -1.95 8.73
N TYR A 16 -2.34 -0.68 8.53
CA TYR A 16 -3.64 -0.11 8.75
C TYR A 16 -3.90 1.01 7.75
N THR A 17 -5.18 1.25 7.49
CA THR A 17 -5.65 2.33 6.65
C THR A 17 -6.97 2.86 7.18
N TRP A 18 -7.21 4.15 7.01
CA TRP A 18 -8.46 4.78 7.38
C TRP A 18 -9.45 4.68 6.22
N SER A 19 -10.68 4.33 6.55
CA SER A 19 -11.82 4.59 5.66
C SER A 19 -11.92 6.09 5.35
N PRO A 20 -12.47 6.48 4.18
CA PRO A 20 -12.52 7.88 3.76
C PRO A 20 -13.30 8.80 4.70
N ASP A 21 -14.31 8.25 5.39
CA ASP A 21 -15.10 8.98 6.39
C ASP A 21 -14.40 9.11 7.75
N SER A 22 -13.20 8.55 7.91
CA SER A 22 -12.41 8.50 9.15
C SER A 22 -13.12 7.80 10.32
N MET A 23 -14.13 6.96 10.06
CA MET A 23 -14.92 6.27 11.10
C MET A 23 -14.43 4.84 11.37
N THR A 24 -13.74 4.26 10.39
CA THR A 24 -13.27 2.86 10.41
C THR A 24 -11.78 2.79 10.13
N LEU A 25 -11.08 2.00 10.94
CA LEU A 25 -9.69 1.62 10.75
C LEU A 25 -9.66 0.17 10.23
N ALA A 26 -9.13 -0.06 9.02
CA ALA A 26 -8.76 -1.40 8.59
C ALA A 26 -7.31 -1.68 9.00
N PHE A 27 -6.99 -2.91 9.39
CA PHE A 27 -5.65 -3.30 9.81
C PHE A 27 -5.36 -4.79 9.62
N ASN A 28 -4.10 -5.19 9.53
CA ASN A 28 -3.75 -6.60 9.50
C ASN A 28 -3.69 -7.22 10.89
N LEU A 29 -4.22 -8.45 10.99
CA LEU A 29 -4.05 -9.32 12.14
C LEU A 29 -3.32 -10.59 11.72
N TYR A 30 -2.22 -10.88 12.41
CA TYR A 30 -1.43 -12.09 12.20
C TYR A 30 -1.99 -13.22 13.06
N THR A 31 -2.42 -14.27 12.40
CA THR A 31 -2.75 -15.55 13.04
C THR A 31 -1.52 -16.46 13.02
N ARG A 32 -1.61 -17.64 13.64
CA ARG A 32 -0.51 -18.64 13.60
C ARG A 32 -0.16 -19.11 12.19
N THR A 33 -1.10 -19.03 11.26
CA THR A 33 -0.97 -19.66 9.93
C THR A 33 -1.07 -18.67 8.78
N ALA A 34 -1.52 -17.43 9.03
CA ALA A 34 -1.73 -16.46 7.96
C ALA A 34 -1.95 -15.02 8.47
N SER A 35 -1.81 -14.06 7.57
CA SER A 35 -2.24 -12.66 7.78
C SER A 35 -3.64 -12.43 7.21
N ARG A 36 -4.45 -11.64 7.91
CA ARG A 36 -5.84 -11.29 7.54
C ARG A 36 -6.09 -9.80 7.69
N ILE A 37 -7.09 -9.27 7.01
CA ILE A 37 -7.46 -7.85 7.06
C ILE A 37 -8.73 -7.71 7.89
N PHE A 38 -8.65 -6.99 8.99
CA PHE A 38 -9.78 -6.68 9.86
C PHE A 38 -10.16 -5.22 9.73
N ALA A 39 -11.42 -4.89 10.01
CA ALA A 39 -11.88 -3.52 10.19
C ALA A 39 -12.50 -3.33 11.56
N SER A 40 -12.31 -2.14 12.14
CA SER A 40 -12.86 -1.75 13.42
C SER A 40 -13.34 -0.31 13.38
N SER A 41 -14.58 -0.08 13.82
CA SER A 41 -15.06 1.28 14.09
C SER A 41 -14.26 1.88 15.26
N VAL A 42 -13.91 3.17 15.14
CA VAL A 42 -13.16 3.89 16.18
C VAL A 42 -14.05 4.70 17.13
N ASN A 43 -15.33 4.88 16.79
CA ASN A 43 -16.27 5.73 17.51
C ASN A 43 -17.20 4.96 18.46
N VAL A 44 -16.78 3.78 18.89
CA VAL A 44 -17.52 2.93 19.84
C VAL A 44 -16.61 2.51 20.99
N ALA A 45 -17.14 2.48 22.22
CA ALA A 45 -16.33 2.23 23.42
C ALA A 45 -15.71 0.81 23.47
N ARG A 46 -16.33 -0.16 22.79
CA ARG A 46 -15.87 -1.56 22.72
C ARG A 46 -16.09 -2.10 21.32
N PRO A 47 -15.21 -1.76 20.36
CA PRO A 47 -15.37 -2.25 19.00
C PRO A 47 -15.19 -3.78 18.94
N ARG A 48 -15.86 -4.40 17.97
CA ARG A 48 -15.67 -5.80 17.62
C ARG A 48 -15.12 -5.86 16.20
N PRO A 49 -13.80 -6.01 16.03
CA PRO A 49 -13.23 -6.08 14.70
C PRO A 49 -13.82 -7.26 13.90
N SER A 50 -14.10 -7.04 12.63
CA SER A 50 -14.55 -8.08 11.70
C SER A 50 -13.56 -8.24 10.56
N GLU A 51 -13.35 -9.47 10.10
CA GLU A 51 -12.57 -9.77 8.91
C GLU A 51 -13.27 -9.17 7.69
N LEU A 52 -12.52 -8.49 6.82
CA LEU A 52 -13.05 -7.85 5.63
C LEU A 52 -13.14 -8.83 4.45
N GLU A 53 -12.29 -9.84 4.44
CA GLU A 53 -12.06 -10.73 3.32
C GLU A 53 -12.07 -12.20 3.77
N GLN A 54 -13.02 -13.00 3.31
CA GLN A 54 -13.13 -14.40 3.76
C GLN A 54 -12.34 -15.35 2.84
N THR A 55 -11.01 -15.20 2.82
CA THR A 55 -10.13 -16.01 1.95
C THR A 55 -9.20 -16.93 2.75
N PRO A 56 -8.78 -18.09 2.21
CA PRO A 56 -7.83 -18.96 2.88
C PRO A 56 -6.38 -18.44 2.80
N PHE A 57 -6.10 -17.46 1.93
CA PHE A 57 -4.76 -16.94 1.62
C PHE A 57 -4.31 -15.86 2.59
N SER A 58 -3.01 -15.54 2.61
CA SER A 58 -2.53 -14.42 3.45
C SER A 58 -2.74 -13.10 2.73
N ASN A 59 -3.24 -12.10 3.47
CA ASN A 59 -3.58 -10.79 2.94
C ASN A 59 -2.88 -9.68 3.76
N TYR A 60 -2.47 -8.60 3.09
CA TYR A 60 -1.62 -7.54 3.64
C TYR A 60 -1.95 -6.16 3.02
N PHE A 61 -1.49 -5.09 3.67
CA PHE A 61 -1.43 -3.73 3.11
C PHE A 61 -2.77 -3.25 2.53
N ALA A 62 -3.83 -3.29 3.33
CA ALA A 62 -5.14 -2.77 2.92
C ALA A 62 -5.07 -1.26 2.62
N ALA A 63 -5.77 -0.82 1.59
CA ALA A 63 -5.91 0.57 1.19
C ALA A 63 -7.34 0.86 0.71
N TRP A 64 -8.08 1.66 1.47
CA TRP A 64 -9.41 2.11 1.05
C TRP A 64 -9.31 3.00 -0.19
N SER A 65 -10.20 2.74 -1.14
CA SER A 65 -10.48 3.68 -2.22
C SER A 65 -11.01 5.00 -1.64
N PRO A 66 -10.68 6.16 -2.23
CA PRO A 66 -11.10 7.47 -1.69
C PRO A 66 -12.61 7.69 -1.66
N ASP A 67 -13.35 7.04 -2.55
CA ASP A 67 -14.82 7.05 -2.61
C ASP A 67 -15.47 5.99 -1.70
N GLY A 68 -14.66 5.13 -1.07
CA GLY A 68 -15.11 4.07 -0.19
C GLY A 68 -15.73 2.87 -0.92
N SER A 69 -15.66 2.82 -2.26
CA SER A 69 -16.29 1.77 -3.06
C SER A 69 -15.50 0.45 -3.09
N GLY A 70 -14.44 0.32 -2.31
CA GLY A 70 -13.63 -0.89 -2.25
C GLY A 70 -12.31 -0.72 -1.53
N ILE A 71 -11.61 -1.84 -1.35
CA ILE A 71 -10.33 -1.92 -0.64
C ILE A 71 -9.32 -2.64 -1.54
N ALA A 72 -8.24 -1.95 -1.91
CA ALA A 72 -7.10 -2.60 -2.53
C ALA A 72 -6.25 -3.30 -1.45
N PHE A 73 -5.75 -4.48 -1.74
CA PHE A 73 -4.89 -5.21 -0.81
C PHE A 73 -3.97 -6.19 -1.54
N VAL A 74 -2.93 -6.64 -0.84
CA VAL A 74 -1.98 -7.65 -1.33
C VAL A 74 -2.44 -9.03 -0.86
N SER A 75 -2.53 -10.00 -1.76
CA SER A 75 -2.88 -11.40 -1.44
C SER A 75 -1.90 -12.40 -2.06
N THR A 76 -1.75 -13.57 -1.41
CA THR A 76 -0.97 -14.71 -1.92
C THR A 76 -1.81 -15.73 -2.71
N MET A 77 -3.05 -15.37 -3.07
CA MET A 77 -4.00 -16.20 -3.83
C MET A 77 -3.43 -16.79 -5.13
N GLN A 78 -2.54 -16.06 -5.81
CA GLN A 78 -2.02 -16.43 -7.12
C GLN A 78 -0.64 -17.09 -7.02
N GLY A 79 -0.59 -18.32 -6.49
CA GLY A 79 0.62 -19.14 -6.51
C GLY A 79 1.74 -18.68 -5.57
N TYR A 80 1.39 -18.27 -4.34
CA TYR A 80 2.28 -17.74 -3.30
C TYR A 80 2.90 -16.36 -3.58
N LYS A 81 2.81 -15.86 -4.81
CA LYS A 81 3.24 -14.51 -5.15
C LYS A 81 2.29 -13.48 -4.56
N GLN A 82 2.86 -12.37 -4.08
CA GLN A 82 2.10 -11.25 -3.56
C GLN A 82 1.57 -10.41 -4.73
N ARG A 83 0.24 -10.29 -4.81
CA ARG A 83 -0.46 -9.62 -5.92
C ARG A 83 -1.54 -8.70 -5.40
N LEU A 84 -1.79 -7.62 -6.14
CA LEU A 84 -2.85 -6.70 -5.80
C LEU A 84 -4.21 -7.26 -6.19
N HIS A 85 -5.16 -7.10 -5.29
CA HIS A 85 -6.57 -7.44 -5.47
C HIS A 85 -7.43 -6.29 -4.94
N LEU A 86 -8.68 -6.23 -5.41
CA LEU A 86 -9.70 -5.30 -4.98
C LEU A 86 -10.85 -6.08 -4.35
N LEU A 87 -11.16 -5.79 -3.08
CA LEU A 87 -12.40 -6.20 -2.45
C LEU A 87 -13.47 -5.14 -2.78
N ASP A 88 -14.54 -5.55 -3.45
CA ASP A 88 -15.68 -4.69 -3.74
C ASP A 88 -16.70 -4.66 -2.57
N PRO A 89 -17.73 -3.80 -2.60
CA PRO A 89 -18.70 -3.65 -1.51
C PRO A 89 -19.58 -4.89 -1.31
N ASP A 90 -19.71 -5.73 -2.33
CA ASP A 90 -20.48 -6.98 -2.29
C ASP A 90 -19.65 -8.13 -1.69
N GLY A 91 -18.37 -7.87 -1.35
CA GLY A 91 -17.46 -8.84 -0.77
C GLY A 91 -16.75 -9.71 -1.80
N VAL A 92 -16.83 -9.37 -3.09
CA VAL A 92 -16.15 -10.10 -4.16
C VAL A 92 -14.73 -9.56 -4.33
N VAL A 93 -13.77 -10.48 -4.51
CA VAL A 93 -12.36 -10.17 -4.68
C VAL A 93 -11.99 -10.26 -6.17
N HIS A 94 -11.48 -9.17 -6.72
CA HIS A 94 -11.04 -9.05 -8.11
C HIS A 94 -9.53 -8.90 -8.20
N PRO A 95 -8.82 -9.63 -9.08
CA PRO A 95 -7.40 -9.39 -9.30
C PRO A 95 -7.17 -8.00 -9.93
N LEU A 96 -6.13 -7.30 -9.45
CA LEU A 96 -5.67 -6.03 -10.02
C LEU A 96 -4.38 -6.19 -10.83
N THR A 97 -3.50 -7.09 -10.39
CA THR A 97 -2.23 -7.38 -11.06
C THR A 97 -2.02 -8.88 -11.23
N ASP A 98 -1.31 -9.25 -12.28
CA ASP A 98 -0.73 -10.60 -12.47
C ASP A 98 0.76 -10.65 -12.07
N GLY A 99 1.37 -9.47 -11.88
CA GLY A 99 2.76 -9.18 -11.51
C GLY A 99 3.82 -9.96 -12.29
N GLY A 100 3.49 -10.40 -13.51
CA GLY A 100 4.34 -11.23 -14.35
C GLY A 100 4.81 -12.54 -13.68
N LEU A 101 5.87 -13.13 -14.24
CA LEU A 101 6.37 -14.45 -13.84
C LEU A 101 7.03 -14.48 -12.45
N ILE A 102 7.64 -13.36 -12.03
CA ILE A 102 8.54 -13.36 -10.87
C ILE A 102 8.20 -12.35 -9.78
N GLY A 103 7.48 -11.28 -10.12
CA GLY A 103 7.33 -10.14 -9.22
C GLY A 103 6.49 -10.45 -7.98
N ASN A 104 6.44 -9.50 -7.06
CA ASN A 104 5.64 -9.40 -5.85
C ASN A 104 5.24 -7.93 -5.71
N ASP A 105 3.97 -7.68 -5.42
CA ASP A 105 3.44 -6.33 -5.32
C ASP A 105 3.14 -5.96 -3.86
N PHE A 106 3.45 -4.72 -3.47
CA PHE A 106 3.38 -4.24 -2.09
C PHE A 106 2.82 -2.83 -1.98
N SER A 107 2.34 -2.49 -0.77
CA SER A 107 1.98 -1.14 -0.33
C SER A 107 1.13 -0.35 -1.35
N PRO A 108 -0.05 -0.87 -1.77
CA PRO A 108 -0.94 -0.14 -2.63
C PRO A 108 -1.44 1.15 -1.97
N VAL A 109 -1.48 2.25 -2.72
CA VAL A 109 -2.02 3.54 -2.29
C VAL A 109 -2.77 4.21 -3.43
N TRP A 110 -4.02 4.60 -3.18
CA TRP A 110 -4.87 5.24 -4.17
C TRP A 110 -4.47 6.69 -4.42
N SER A 111 -4.58 7.14 -5.67
CA SER A 111 -4.60 8.56 -5.99
C SER A 111 -5.81 9.23 -5.34
N PRO A 112 -5.76 10.54 -5.04
CA PRO A 112 -6.87 11.22 -4.36
C PRO A 112 -8.21 11.19 -5.10
N ASP A 113 -8.16 11.10 -6.44
CA ASP A 113 -9.32 11.01 -7.32
C ASP A 113 -9.80 9.56 -7.56
N GLY A 114 -9.14 8.56 -6.97
CA GLY A 114 -9.47 7.14 -7.14
C GLY A 114 -9.16 6.56 -8.53
N SER A 115 -8.62 7.35 -9.46
CA SER A 115 -8.38 6.92 -10.84
C SER A 115 -7.17 5.99 -11.00
N ARG A 116 -6.23 6.04 -10.06
CA ARG A 116 -4.94 5.36 -10.14
C ARG A 116 -4.57 4.71 -8.81
N LEU A 117 -3.83 3.62 -8.89
CA LEU A 117 -3.24 2.94 -7.74
C LEU A 117 -1.73 2.93 -7.89
N ALA A 118 -1.01 3.60 -6.99
CA ALA A 118 0.45 3.46 -6.91
C ALA A 118 0.81 2.31 -5.98
N PHE A 119 1.88 1.60 -6.28
CA PHE A 119 2.33 0.45 -5.50
C PHE A 119 3.78 0.11 -5.83
N LEU A 120 4.38 -0.77 -5.05
CA LEU A 120 5.77 -1.19 -5.22
C LEU A 120 5.84 -2.58 -5.83
N SER A 121 6.83 -2.85 -6.68
CA SER A 121 7.01 -4.16 -7.29
C SER A 121 8.48 -4.45 -7.61
N ASP A 122 8.92 -5.69 -7.41
CA ASP A 122 10.23 -6.25 -7.82
C ASP A 122 10.15 -6.97 -9.19
N ARG A 123 9.09 -6.71 -9.98
CA ARG A 123 8.77 -7.47 -11.20
C ARG A 123 9.76 -7.33 -12.34
N ASP A 124 10.62 -6.33 -12.33
CA ASP A 124 11.67 -6.14 -13.32
C ASP A 124 12.97 -6.87 -12.95
N GLY A 125 12.97 -7.62 -11.83
CA GLY A 125 14.08 -8.42 -11.36
C GLY A 125 15.10 -7.65 -10.51
N ALA A 126 14.79 -6.41 -10.12
CA ALA A 126 15.58 -5.59 -9.22
C ALA A 126 14.93 -5.51 -7.82
N ASP A 127 15.35 -4.51 -7.03
CA ASP A 127 14.70 -4.11 -5.79
C ASP A 127 13.31 -3.50 -6.06
N PHE A 128 12.59 -3.07 -5.01
CA PHE A 128 11.25 -2.50 -5.18
C PHE A 128 11.26 -1.16 -5.93
N ASP A 129 10.58 -1.15 -7.08
CA ASP A 129 10.30 0.03 -7.88
C ASP A 129 8.84 0.47 -7.76
N LEU A 130 8.59 1.77 -7.95
CA LEU A 130 7.27 2.38 -7.98
C LEU A 130 6.58 2.15 -9.32
N PHE A 131 5.37 1.62 -9.26
CA PHE A 131 4.46 1.46 -10.38
C PHE A 131 3.15 2.19 -10.13
N ILE A 132 2.47 2.56 -11.21
CA ILE A 132 1.11 3.10 -11.20
C ILE A 132 0.25 2.23 -12.11
N LEU A 133 -0.87 1.75 -11.57
CA LEU A 133 -1.97 1.11 -12.29
C LEU A 133 -3.05 2.14 -12.58
N ASP A 134 -3.43 2.29 -13.84
CA ASP A 134 -4.65 3.00 -14.22
C ASP A 134 -5.86 2.09 -14.02
N MET A 135 -6.88 2.59 -13.32
CA MET A 135 -8.03 1.77 -12.93
C MET A 135 -9.07 1.61 -14.04
N ALA A 136 -9.07 2.52 -15.03
CA ALA A 136 -10.05 2.51 -16.12
C ALA A 136 -9.73 1.42 -17.15
N ASP A 137 -8.45 1.27 -17.53
CA ASP A 137 -8.02 0.36 -18.59
C ASP A 137 -7.02 -0.72 -18.11
N ARG A 138 -6.64 -0.70 -16.83
CA ARG A 138 -5.66 -1.61 -16.23
C ARG A 138 -4.24 -1.48 -16.80
N THR A 139 -3.92 -0.34 -17.42
CA THR A 139 -2.57 -0.06 -17.90
C THR A 139 -1.61 0.12 -16.73
N LEU A 140 -0.47 -0.57 -16.80
CA LEU A 140 0.63 -0.45 -15.83
C LEU A 140 1.73 0.44 -16.36
N ARG A 141 2.21 1.35 -15.51
CA ARG A 141 3.36 2.22 -15.80
C ARG A 141 4.40 2.13 -14.69
N GLN A 142 5.63 1.81 -15.06
CA GLN A 142 6.79 1.91 -14.18
C GLN A 142 7.23 3.38 -14.07
N ILE A 143 7.42 3.87 -12.84
CA ILE A 143 7.74 5.28 -12.56
C ILE A 143 9.20 5.43 -12.15
N THR A 144 9.73 4.48 -11.39
CA THR A 144 11.14 4.40 -11.05
C THR A 144 11.74 3.15 -11.67
N VAL A 145 13.00 3.26 -12.10
CA VAL A 145 13.78 2.15 -12.65
C VAL A 145 15.15 2.25 -12.02
N ASN A 146 15.40 1.47 -10.98
CA ASN A 146 16.66 1.58 -10.24
C ASN A 146 17.02 0.34 -9.42
N TYR A 147 18.27 0.29 -8.94
CA TYR A 147 18.80 -0.79 -8.09
C TYR A 147 18.76 -0.42 -6.60
N TYR A 148 17.81 0.43 -6.21
CA TYR A 148 17.64 0.91 -4.84
C TYR A 148 16.24 0.52 -4.36
N LEU A 149 16.07 0.46 -3.05
CA LEU A 149 14.78 0.17 -2.43
C LEU A 149 13.96 1.46 -2.38
N ASP A 150 12.90 1.53 -3.18
CA ASP A 150 11.85 2.53 -3.06
C ASP A 150 10.69 1.96 -2.23
N GLU A 151 10.24 2.71 -1.22
CA GLU A 151 9.25 2.26 -0.24
C GLU A 151 8.26 3.35 0.17
N ASN A 152 7.11 2.93 0.73
CA ASN A 152 6.11 3.79 1.36
C ASN A 152 5.66 4.98 0.48
N PRO A 153 5.11 4.72 -0.73
CA PRO A 153 4.63 5.78 -1.60
C PRO A 153 3.44 6.53 -0.98
N ALA A 154 3.37 7.83 -1.22
CA ALA A 154 2.28 8.69 -0.78
C ALA A 154 1.96 9.75 -1.83
N TRP A 155 0.71 9.78 -2.28
CA TRP A 155 0.23 10.76 -3.25
C TRP A 155 0.10 12.16 -2.66
N SER A 156 0.50 13.18 -3.43
CA SER A 156 0.11 14.56 -3.13
C SER A 156 -1.40 14.76 -3.32
N PRO A 157 -2.04 15.69 -2.60
CA PRO A 157 -3.49 15.91 -2.67
C PRO A 157 -3.99 16.31 -4.06
N ASP A 158 -3.13 16.94 -4.86
CA ASP A 158 -3.39 17.31 -6.25
C ASP A 158 -3.21 16.15 -7.25
N GLY A 159 -2.75 14.97 -6.81
CA GLY A 159 -2.51 13.80 -7.65
C GLY A 159 -1.35 13.95 -8.66
N ARG A 160 -0.54 15.01 -8.56
CA ARG A 160 0.54 15.31 -9.51
C ARG A 160 1.91 14.78 -9.10
N ARG A 161 2.09 14.45 -7.81
CA ARG A 161 3.36 14.03 -7.24
C ARG A 161 3.19 12.81 -6.33
N ILE A 162 4.27 12.05 -6.18
CA ILE A 162 4.39 10.99 -5.18
C ILE A 162 5.61 11.27 -4.32
N ALA A 163 5.45 11.21 -3.00
CA ALA A 163 6.56 11.15 -2.06
C ALA A 163 6.85 9.68 -1.74
N LEU A 164 8.12 9.30 -1.59
CA LEU A 164 8.52 7.93 -1.24
C LEU A 164 9.83 7.95 -0.45
N MET A 165 10.05 6.89 0.32
CA MET A 165 11.34 6.59 0.95
C MET A 165 12.25 5.90 -0.08
N SER A 166 13.52 6.28 -0.18
CA SER A 166 14.51 5.63 -1.05
C SER A 166 15.90 5.62 -0.43
N ASN A 167 16.68 4.58 -0.68
CA ASN A 167 18.09 4.49 -0.27
C ASN A 167 19.11 4.88 -1.38
N ARG A 168 18.65 5.51 -2.47
CA ARG A 168 19.48 5.83 -3.66
C ARG A 168 20.74 6.68 -3.45
N ASP A 169 20.76 7.52 -2.41
CA ASP A 169 21.92 8.37 -2.06
C ASP A 169 22.72 7.83 -0.86
N GLY A 170 22.48 6.58 -0.47
CA GLY A 170 22.96 6.00 0.79
C GLY A 170 22.12 6.44 1.99
N GLY A 171 21.73 5.47 2.83
CA GLY A 171 20.73 5.69 3.89
C GLY A 171 19.34 6.00 3.32
N PHE A 172 18.28 5.80 4.11
CA PHE A 172 16.91 6.04 3.66
C PHE A 172 16.50 7.50 3.82
N HIS A 173 16.08 8.12 2.71
CA HIS A 173 15.62 9.50 2.66
C HIS A 173 14.28 9.61 1.92
N ILE A 174 13.54 10.69 2.19
CA ILE A 174 12.33 11.01 1.44
C ILE A 174 12.68 11.73 0.13
N TYR A 175 12.06 11.26 -0.95
CA TYR A 175 12.09 11.85 -2.28
C TYR A 175 10.68 12.21 -2.73
N VAL A 176 10.57 13.17 -3.64
CA VAL A 176 9.33 13.54 -4.32
C VAL A 176 9.56 13.43 -5.82
N ILE A 177 8.67 12.71 -6.49
CA ILE A 177 8.62 12.52 -7.94
C ILE A 177 7.47 13.35 -8.51
N ASP A 178 7.77 14.16 -9.50
CA ASP A 178 6.76 14.81 -10.36
C ASP A 178 6.32 13.84 -11.47
N LEU A 179 5.03 13.55 -11.57
CA LEU A 179 4.51 12.55 -12.50
C LEU A 179 4.33 13.05 -13.93
N GLU A 180 4.40 14.36 -14.15
CA GLU A 180 4.39 14.94 -15.51
C GLU A 180 5.81 14.94 -16.08
N THR A 181 6.79 15.39 -15.29
CA THR A 181 8.16 15.55 -15.78
C THR A 181 9.10 14.39 -15.42
N PHE A 182 8.67 13.44 -14.60
CA PHE A 182 9.48 12.34 -14.02
C PHE A 182 10.71 12.82 -13.23
N LYS A 183 10.72 14.09 -12.83
CA LYS A 183 11.84 14.66 -12.06
C LYS A 183 11.70 14.21 -10.63
N THR A 184 12.78 13.63 -10.10
CA THR A 184 12.89 13.22 -8.71
C THR A 184 13.76 14.20 -7.94
N ARG A 185 13.33 14.60 -6.74
CA ARG A 185 14.13 15.43 -5.83
C ARG A 185 14.12 14.87 -4.42
N ARG A 186 15.26 14.92 -3.74
CA ARG A 186 15.38 14.62 -2.31
C ARG A 186 14.81 15.77 -1.48
N VAL A 187 14.10 15.46 -0.39
CA VAL A 187 13.46 16.48 0.46
C VAL A 187 13.87 16.42 1.94
N THR A 188 14.68 15.42 2.31
CA THR A 188 15.19 15.27 3.68
C THR A 188 16.69 15.01 3.67
N PHE A 189 17.40 15.48 4.69
CA PHE A 189 18.87 15.43 4.77
C PHE A 189 19.32 15.13 6.21
N GLY A 190 20.54 14.62 6.36
CA GLY A 190 21.09 14.26 7.66
C GLY A 190 21.22 12.74 7.86
N ARG A 191 21.61 12.33 9.07
CA ARG A 191 21.78 10.93 9.45
C ARG A 191 20.46 10.35 9.96
N GLY A 192 20.26 9.05 9.73
CA GLY A 192 19.08 8.32 10.19
C GLY A 192 18.27 7.74 9.03
N ILE A 193 17.19 7.05 9.38
CA ILE A 193 16.19 6.54 8.44
C ILE A 193 15.04 7.55 8.41
N HIS A 194 14.74 8.08 7.23
CA HIS A 194 13.57 8.92 7.02
C HIS A 194 12.54 8.13 6.23
N ASN A 195 11.42 7.81 6.87
CA ASN A 195 10.41 6.87 6.38
C ASN A 195 8.99 7.46 6.49
N TYR A 196 8.03 6.74 5.90
CA TYR A 196 6.60 7.02 5.98
C TYR A 196 6.21 8.47 5.63
N PRO A 197 6.51 8.94 4.41
CA PRO A 197 6.09 10.27 3.99
C PRO A 197 4.56 10.36 3.97
N ALA A 198 4.01 11.49 4.39
CA ALA A 198 2.60 11.80 4.28
C ALA A 198 2.42 13.25 3.82
N TRP A 199 1.38 13.49 3.04
CA TRP A 199 1.01 14.82 2.60
C TRP A 199 -0.08 15.40 3.49
N ARG A 200 0.01 16.70 3.75
CA ARG A 200 -1.09 17.44 4.35
C ARG A 200 -2.16 17.68 3.28
N THR A 201 -3.39 17.29 3.55
CA THR A 201 -4.55 17.75 2.78
C THR A 201 -4.79 19.22 3.09
N MET A 202 -4.83 20.07 2.06
CA MET A 202 -5.35 21.44 2.22
C MET A 202 -6.85 21.35 1.93
N GLY A 203 -7.65 21.73 2.93
CA GLY A 203 -9.11 21.76 2.82
C GLY A 203 -9.63 22.97 2.04
#